data_AF-A0A2P2BV47-F1
#
_entry.id   AF-A0A2P2BV47-F1
#
_cell.length_a   1.000
_cell.length_b   1.000
_cell.length_c   1.000
_cell.angle_alpha   90.00
_cell.angle_beta   90.00
_cell.angle_gamma   90.00
#
_symmetry.space_group_name_H-M   'P 1'
#
loop_
_entity.id
_entity.type
_entity.pdbx_description
1 polymer ?
#
loop_
_entity_poly.entity_id
_entity_poly.type
_entity_poly.pdbx_seq_one_letter_code
_entity_poly.pdbx_strand_id
1 'polypeptide(L)' 'MFILRYMNEEDDLSVKEFTNLSEVKSYISENSLERTWHQIEEIKKVIPNLKED' A
#
# COMPACT_ATOMS: atom_id res chain seq x y z
N MET A 1 -7.75 -8.05 -0.28
CA MET A 1 -7.40 -6.78 -0.94
C MET A 1 -6.57 -5.96 0.03
N PHE A 2 -5.64 -5.16 -0.46
CA PHE A 2 -4.74 -4.33 0.34
C PHE A 2 -4.69 -2.94 -0.29
N ILE A 3 -4.58 -1.92 0.55
CA ILE A 3 -4.42 -0.53 0.12
C ILE A 3 -3.09 -0.05 0.69
N LEU A 4 -2.23 0.46 -0.18
CA LEU A 4 -1.00 1.17 0.18
C LEU A 4 -1.22 2.66 -0.05
N ARG A 5 -1.01 3.45 1.00
CA ARG A 5 -0.96 4.90 0.93
C ARG A 5 0.47 5.35 1.18
N TYR A 6 1.02 6.14 0.26
CA TYR A 6 2.43 6.54 0.32
C TYR A 6 2.68 7.89 -0.35
N MET A 7 3.73 8.59 0.06
CA MET A 7 4.24 9.79 -0.59
C MET A 7 5.12 9.38 -1.78
N ASN A 8 4.78 9.86 -2.97
CA ASN A 8 5.56 9.57 -4.18
C ASN A 8 6.81 10.47 -4.26
N GLU A 9 7.54 10.35 -5.37
CA GLU A 9 8.76 11.12 -5.64
C GLU A 9 8.55 12.64 -5.82
N GLU A 10 7.31 13.07 -6.02
CA GLU A 10 6.90 14.47 -6.14
C GLU A 10 6.36 15.04 -4.82
N ASP A 11 6.56 14.33 -3.69
CA ASP A 11 5.96 14.65 -2.39
C ASP A 11 4.42 14.72 -2.43
N ASP A 12 3.79 13.96 -3.33
CA ASP A 12 2.33 13.87 -3.44
C ASP A 12 1.81 12.55 -2.88
N LEU A 13 0.60 12.62 -2.31
CA LEU A 13 -0.01 11.50 -1.61
C LEU A 13 -0.68 10.55 -2.61
N SER A 14 -0.06 9.39 -2.79
CA SER A 14 -0.52 8.35 -3.71
C SER A 14 -1.21 7.20 -2.98
N VAL A 15 -2.23 6.63 -3.63
CA VAL A 15 -2.98 5.45 -3.13
C VAL A 15 -2.97 4.38 -4.20
N LYS A 16 -2.61 3.14 -3.81
CA LYS A 16 -2.60 1.99 -4.70
C LYS A 16 -3.23 0.77 -4.06
N GLU A 17 -4.06 0.08 -4.84
CA GLU A 17 -4.78 -1.10 -4.41
C GLU A 17 -4.12 -2.38 -4.95
N PHE A 18 -4.10 -3.42 -4.13
CA PHE A 18 -3.47 -4.70 -4.41
C PHE A 18 -4.39 -5.85 -4.04
N THR A 19 -4.27 -6.96 -4.75
CA THR A 19 -5.11 -8.13 -4.50
C THR A 19 -4.59 -8.90 -3.30
N ASN A 20 -3.27 -9.04 -3.19
CA ASN A 20 -2.58 -9.81 -2.15
C ASN A 20 -1.37 -9.08 -1.55
N LEU A 21 -0.88 -9.57 -0.41
CA LEU A 21 0.22 -8.94 0.34
C LEU A 21 1.57 -9.05 -0.39
N SER A 22 1.78 -10.08 -1.21
CA SER A 22 3.04 -10.24 -1.94
C SER A 22 3.23 -9.12 -2.94
N GLU A 23 2.16 -8.71 -3.64
CA GLU A 23 2.21 -7.59 -4.58
C GLU A 23 2.53 -6.27 -3.89
N VAL A 24 2.01 -6.03 -2.68
CA VAL A 24 2.36 -4.86 -1.87
C VAL A 24 3.86 -4.83 -1.57
N LYS A 25 4.41 -5.97 -1.13
CA LYS A 25 5.84 -6.09 -0.79
C LYS A 25 6.72 -5.90 -2.01
N SER A 26 6.40 -6.57 -3.13
CA SER A 26 7.10 -6.40 -4.40
C SER A 26 7.09 -4.93 -4.83
N TYR A 27 5.94 -4.27 -4.77
CA TYR A 27 5.82 -2.87 -5.16
C TYR A 27 6.67 -1.93 -4.29
N ILE A 28 6.66 -2.14 -2.97
CA ILE A 28 7.49 -1.36 -2.03
C ILE A 28 8.99 -1.52 -2.37
N SER A 29 9.44 -2.76 -2.61
CA SER A 29 10.85 -3.03 -2.93
C SER A 29 11.24 -2.49 -4.31
N GLU A 30 10.41 -2.69 -5.34
CA GLU A 30 10.66 -2.21 -6.71
C GLU A 30 10.72 -0.69 -6.79
N ASN A 31 9.91 0.01 -5.99
CA ASN A 31 9.87 1.47 -5.96
C ASN A 31 10.77 2.07 -4.86
N SER A 32 11.59 1.24 -4.19
CA SER A 32 12.49 1.65 -3.11
C SER A 32 11.80 2.43 -1.96
N LEU A 33 10.49 2.24 -1.78
CA LEU A 33 9.70 2.92 -0.73
C LEU A 33 10.15 2.50 0.69
N GLU A 34 10.80 1.35 0.79
CA GLU A 34 11.40 0.82 2.02
C GLU A 34 12.65 1.60 2.50
N ARG A 35 13.29 2.39 1.62
CA ARG A 35 14.44 3.23 2.01
C ARG A 35 14.02 4.52 2.71
N THR A 36 12.75 4.91 2.59
CA THR A 36 12.26 6.18 3.11
C THR A 36 11.05 5.88 3.99
N TRP A 37 11.28 5.69 5.29
CA TRP A 37 10.22 5.37 6.26
C TRP A 37 9.07 6.42 6.25
N HIS A 38 9.39 7.66 5.87
CA HIS A 38 8.43 8.76 5.70
C HIS A 38 7.54 8.65 4.47
N GLN A 39 7.85 7.75 3.53
CA GLN A 39 7.04 7.57 2.33
C GLN A 39 5.85 6.67 2.57
N ILE A 40 5.87 5.70 3.49
CA ILE A 40 4.72 4.81 3.70
C ILE A 40 3.85 5.33 4.83
N GLU A 41 2.67 5.84 4.48
CA GLU A 41 1.68 6.38 5.42
C GLU A 41 0.80 5.27 6.01
N GLU A 42 0.31 4.34 5.18
CA GLU A 42 -0.61 3.30 5.63
C GLU A 42 -0.55 2.05 4.73
N ILE A 43 -0.59 0.86 5.35
CA ILE A 43 -0.90 -0.40 4.68
C ILE A 43 -2.14 -1.00 5.33
N LYS A 44 -3.27 -0.98 4.63
CA LYS A 44 -4.55 -1.49 5.14
C LYS A 44 -4.97 -2.74 4.41
N LYS A 45 -5.24 -3.82 5.14
CA LYS A 45 -5.90 -5.01 4.59
C LYS A 45 -7.40 -4.76 4.51
N VAL A 46 -7.94 -4.79 3.30
CA VAL A 46 -9.38 -4.72 3.05
C VAL A 46 -9.92 -6.15 2.93
N ILE A 47 -10.83 -6.48 3.85
CA ILE A 47 -11.67 -7.66 3.78
C ILE A 47 -13.00 -7.16 3.20
N PRO A 48 -13.30 -7.43 1.91
CA PRO A 48 -14.57 -7.03 1.33
C PRO A 48 -15.67 -7.69 2.18
N ASN A 49 -16.59 -6.88 2.70
CA ASN A 49 -17.64 -7.24 3.66
C ASN A 49 -17.77 -8.75 3.89
N LEU A 50 -17.36 -9.21 5.08
CA LEU A 50 -18.16 -10.24 5.74
C LEU A 50 -19.57 -9.64 5.75
N LYS A 51 -20.44 -10.05 4.81
CA LYS A 51 -21.86 -9.80 4.99
C LYS A 51 -22.14 -10.36 6.39
N GLU A 52 -22.53 -9.51 7.32
CA GLU A 52 -23.17 -9.97 8.54
C GLU A 52 -24.26 -10.95 8.09
N ASP A 53 -24.16 -12.18 8.57
CA ASP A 53 -25.06 -13.29 8.26
C ASP A 53 -26.52 -12.89 8.53
#